data_AF-A0A1I0S4A5-F1
#
_entry.id   AF-A0A1I0S4A5-F1
#
_cell.length_a   1.000
_cell.length_b   1.000
_cell.length_c   1.000
_cell.angle_alpha   90.00
_cell.angle_beta   90.00
_cell.angle_gamma   90.00
#
_symmetry.space_group_name_H-M   'P 1'
#
loop_
_entity.id
_entity.type
_entity.pdbx_description
1 polymer ?
#
loop_
_entity_poly.entity_id
_entity_poly.type
_entity_poly.pdbx_seq_one_letter_code
_entity_poly.pdbx_strand_id
1 'polypeptide(L)'
;METQELVVGGWTKYHALTPEDQKVFDEAMRGFVGVKYTPQQVSTQLVNGTNYRYRCIASMPPSQVVWEAIVEIYAPIEGEPHVVSIHRI
;
A
#
# COMPACT_ATOMS: atom_id res chain seq x y z
N MET A 1 14.54 -13.86 12.49
CA MET A 1 14.03 -12.62 11.87
C MET A 1 14.81 -12.49 10.57
N GLU A 2 14.17 -12.65 9.41
CA GLU A 2 14.84 -12.48 8.12
C GLU A 2 15.05 -11.00 7.88
N THR A 3 16.31 -10.57 7.87
CA THR A 3 16.70 -9.21 7.48
C THR A 3 16.69 -9.17 5.95
N GLN A 4 15.66 -8.57 5.34
CA GLN A 4 15.69 -8.26 3.92
C GLN A 4 16.65 -7.09 3.69
N GLU A 5 17.68 -7.31 2.88
CA GLU A 5 18.57 -6.23 2.43
C GLU A 5 17.76 -5.21 1.62
N LEU A 6 17.70 -3.97 2.12
CA LEU A 6 17.07 -2.86 1.43
C LEU A 6 17.99 -2.40 0.29
N VAL A 7 17.71 -2.87 -0.92
CA VAL A 7 18.38 -2.41 -2.13
C VAL A 7 17.70 -1.13 -2.61
N VAL A 8 18.46 -0.02 -2.74
CA VAL A 8 17.94 1.25 -3.28
C VAL A 8 17.39 1.00 -4.69
N GLY A 9 16.14 1.40 -4.93
CA GLY A 9 15.44 1.17 -6.19
C GLY A 9 14.95 -0.27 -6.42
N GLY A 10 15.22 -1.22 -5.52
CA GLY A 10 14.66 -2.56 -5.55
C GLY A 10 13.34 -2.66 -4.78
N TRP A 11 12.43 -3.53 -5.23
CA TRP A 11 11.24 -3.89 -4.45
C TRP A 11 11.56 -5.02 -3.47
N THR A 12 11.10 -4.91 -2.22
CA THR A 12 11.11 -6.02 -1.27
C THR A 12 10.14 -7.12 -1.71
N LYS A 13 10.32 -8.36 -1.23
CA LYS A 13 9.25 -9.36 -1.37
C LYS A 13 8.05 -8.89 -0.56
N TYR A 14 6.85 -9.28 -0.99
CA TYR A 14 5.65 -9.05 -0.18
C TYR A 14 5.80 -9.65 1.22
N HIS A 15 5.49 -8.84 2.23
CA HIS A 15 5.46 -9.22 3.63
C HIS A 15 4.16 -8.76 4.29
N ALA A 16 3.88 -9.26 5.50
CA ALA A 16 2.78 -8.76 6.30
C ALA A 16 3.03 -7.30 6.71
N LEU A 17 1.95 -6.52 6.85
CA LEU A 17 2.06 -5.12 7.23
C LEU A 17 2.64 -4.98 8.64
N THR A 18 3.62 -4.10 8.77
CA THR A 18 4.05 -3.54 10.05
C THR A 18 3.08 -2.43 10.49
N PRO A 19 3.09 -2.02 11.78
CA PRO A 19 2.32 -0.86 12.23
C PRO A 19 2.62 0.41 11.42
N GLU A 20 3.86 0.60 10.99
CA GLU A 20 4.30 1.71 10.15
C GLU A 20 3.68 1.63 8.74
N ASP A 21 3.67 0.44 8.13
CA ASP A 21 3.03 0.23 6.83
C ASP A 21 1.52 0.51 6.90
N GLN A 22 0.87 0.10 7.99
CA GLN A 22 -0.56 0.37 8.20
C GLN A 22 -0.82 1.87 8.35
N LYS A 23 0.02 2.58 9.11
CA LYS A 23 -0.10 4.04 9.30
C LYS A 23 0.01 4.79 7.96
N VAL A 24 0.98 4.42 7.12
CA VAL A 24 1.16 5.03 5.79
C VAL A 24 -0.08 4.79 4.91
N PHE A 25 -0.62 3.57 4.94
CA PHE A 25 -1.83 3.23 4.20
C PHE A 25 -3.03 4.07 4.67
N ASP A 26 -3.24 4.14 5.98
CA ASP A 26 -4.38 4.87 6.57
C ASP A 26 -4.30 6.37 6.29
N GLU A 27 -3.11 6.96 6.35
CA GLU A 27 -2.89 8.37 6.01
C GLU A 27 -3.15 8.63 4.52
N ALA A 28 -2.61 7.80 3.62
CA ALA A 28 -2.79 7.95 2.18
C ALA A 28 -4.25 7.72 1.72
N MET A 29 -4.97 6.82 2.39
CA MET A 29 -6.36 6.48 2.07
C MET A 29 -7.38 7.34 2.83
N ARG A 30 -6.91 8.28 3.66
CA ARG A 30 -7.78 9.18 4.44
C ARG A 30 -8.65 10.00 3.49
N GLY A 31 -9.97 9.85 3.62
CA GLY A 31 -10.95 10.53 2.77
C GLY A 31 -11.29 9.81 1.45
N PHE A 32 -10.71 8.63 1.19
CA PHE A 32 -11.10 7.81 0.04
C PHE A 32 -12.49 7.18 0.30
N VAL A 33 -13.38 7.27 -0.69
CA VAL A 33 -14.79 6.84 -0.57
C VAL A 33 -15.20 5.91 -1.72
N GLY A 34 -16.30 5.16 -1.53
CA GLY A 34 -16.87 4.26 -2.53
C GLY A 34 -16.35 2.83 -2.42
N VAL A 35 -15.09 2.60 -2.78
CA VAL A 35 -14.44 1.29 -2.65
C VAL A 35 -13.62 1.23 -1.36
N LYS A 36 -13.86 0.20 -0.55
CA LYS A 36 -13.06 -0.10 0.64
C LYS A 36 -11.92 -1.04 0.27
N TYR A 37 -10.69 -0.60 0.48
CA TYR A 37 -9.48 -1.39 0.28
C TYR A 37 -8.94 -1.83 1.65
N THR A 38 -8.74 -3.13 1.84
CA THR A 38 -8.16 -3.69 3.07
C THR A 38 -6.82 -4.36 2.73
N PRO A 39 -5.69 -3.76 3.14
CA PRO A 39 -4.36 -4.28 2.80
C PRO A 39 -4.10 -5.61 3.51
N GLN A 40 -3.53 -6.56 2.78
CA GLN A 40 -3.18 -7.90 3.28
C GLN A 40 -1.67 -8.08 3.37
N GLN A 41 -0.96 -7.58 2.36
CA GLN A 41 0.49 -7.63 2.25
C GLN A 41 1.01 -6.37 1.59
N VAL A 42 2.28 -6.07 1.82
CA VAL A 42 2.94 -4.91 1.26
C VAL A 42 4.32 -5.26 0.73
N SER A 43 4.70 -4.61 -0.37
CA SER A 43 6.06 -4.59 -0.90
C SER A 43 6.49 -3.12 -0.97
N THR A 44 7.73 -2.83 -0.60
CA THR A 44 8.26 -1.48 -0.50
C THR A 44 9.48 -1.31 -1.39
N GLN A 45 9.72 -0.09 -1.84
CA GLN A 45 10.89 0.28 -2.62
C GLN A 45 11.44 1.60 -2.09
N LEU A 46 12.69 1.57 -1.66
CA LEU A 46 13.39 2.77 -1.19
C LEU A 46 13.82 3.63 -2.38
N VAL A 47 13.38 4.88 -2.39
CA VAL A 47 13.67 5.92 -3.40
C VAL A 47 14.01 7.24 -2.69
N ASN A 48 13.69 8.41 -3.26
CA ASN A 48 13.71 9.69 -2.53
C ASN A 48 12.50 9.84 -1.58
N GLY A 49 12.35 8.87 -0.69
CA GLY A 49 11.10 8.52 0.00
C GLY A 49 10.89 7.01 -0.12
N THR A 50 9.64 6.57 -0.06
CA THR A 50 9.32 5.14 -0.16
C THR A 50 8.09 4.94 -1.03
N ASN A 51 8.21 4.09 -2.05
CA ASN A 51 7.06 3.58 -2.77
C ASN A 51 6.53 2.34 -2.05
N TYR A 52 5.21 2.24 -1.94
CA TYR A 52 4.51 1.11 -1.36
C TYR A 52 3.57 0.49 -2.39
N ARG A 53 3.53 -0.84 -2.42
CA ARG A 53 2.56 -1.65 -3.18
C ARG A 53 1.80 -2.51 -2.21
N TYR A 54 0.57 -2.14 -1.94
CA TYR A 54 -0.33 -2.90 -1.08
C TYR A 54 -1.17 -3.85 -1.92
N ARG A 55 -1.12 -5.14 -1.60
CA ARG A 55 -2.11 -6.11 -2.07
C ARG A 55 -3.33 -5.99 -1.16
N CYS A 56 -4.42 -5.51 -1.72
CA CYS A 56 -5.65 -5.25 -1.00
C CYS A 56 -6.77 -6.19 -1.46
N ILE A 57 -7.62 -6.57 -0.50
CA ILE A 57 -8.97 -7.01 -0.81
C ILE A 57 -9.83 -5.76 -0.92
N ALA A 58 -10.38 -5.52 -2.11
CA ALA A 58 -11.28 -4.42 -2.40
C ALA A 58 -12.74 -4.89 -2.32
N SER A 59 -13.61 -4.04 -1.78
CA SER A 59 -15.05 -4.29 -1.69
C SER A 59 -15.83 -3.00 -1.94
N MET A 60 -17.01 -3.10 -2.54
CA MET A 60 -17.85 -1.93 -2.86
C MET A 60 -19.22 -2.03 -2.19
N PRO A 61 -19.39 -1.59 -0.93
CA PRO A 61 -20.68 -1.57 -0.26
C PRO A 61 -21.70 -0.68 -1.02
N PRO A 62 -23.00 -1.05 -1.08
CA PRO A 62 -23.63 -2.22 -0.47
C PRO A 62 -23.53 -3.50 -1.32
N SER A 63 -22.86 -3.46 -2.47
CA SER A 63 -22.68 -4.64 -3.31
C SER A 63 -21.76 -5.67 -2.65
N GLN A 64 -22.01 -6.96 -2.90
CA GLN A 64 -21.15 -8.05 -2.43
C GLN A 64 -19.95 -8.31 -3.36
N VAL A 65 -19.61 -7.34 -4.22
CA VAL A 65 -18.51 -7.48 -5.17
C VAL A 65 -17.19 -7.30 -4.42
N VAL A 66 -16.35 -8.32 -4.48
CA VAL A 66 -15.01 -8.36 -3.89
C VAL A 66 -14.00 -8.71 -4.98
N TRP A 67 -12.85 -8.04 -4.96
CA TRP A 67 -11.75 -8.31 -5.89
C TRP A 67 -10.39 -8.01 -5.27
N GLU A 68 -9.32 -8.53 -5.87
CA GLU A 68 -7.96 -8.15 -5.49
C GLU A 68 -7.52 -6.89 -6.25
N ALA A 69 -6.88 -5.97 -5.55
CA ALA A 69 -6.32 -4.77 -6.15
C ALA A 69 -4.94 -4.48 -5.59
N ILE A 70 -4.09 -3.86 -6.41
CA ILE A 70 -2.87 -3.20 -5.95
C ILE A 70 -3.19 -1.73 -5.74
N VAL A 71 -2.92 -1.24 -4.53
CA VAL A 71 -2.89 0.18 -4.21
C VAL A 71 -1.43 0.59 -4.12
N GLU A 72 -1.01 1.49 -5.02
CA GLU A 72 0.33 2.07 -5.04
C GLU A 72 0.29 3.42 -4.33
N ILE A 73 1.14 3.57 -3.31
CA ILE A 73 1.26 4.79 -2.51
C ILE A 73 2.70 5.26 -2.56
N TYR A 74 2.90 6.57 -2.64
CA TYR A 74 4.20 7.20 -2.45
C TYR A 74 4.22 7.99 -1.16
N ALA A 75 5.19 7.69 -0.30
CA ALA A 75 5.48 8.44 0.92
C ALA A 75 6.77 9.26 0.71
N PRO A 76 6.67 10.59 0.59
CA PRO A 76 7.85 11.44 0.46
C PRO A 76 8.62 11.54 1.78
N ILE A 77 9.89 11.98 1.73
CA ILE A 77 10.69 12.27 2.94
C ILE A 77 10.04 13.38 3.77
N GLU A 78 9.50 14.39 3.09
CA GLU A 78 8.76 15.50 3.68
C GLU A 78 7.39 15.61 3.01
N GLY A 79 6.32 15.65 3.81
CA GLY A 79 4.94 15.72 3.34
C GLY A 79 4.12 14.49 3.73
N GLU A 80 2.91 14.39 3.18
CA GLU A 80 1.97 13.31 3.47
C GLU A 80 2.03 12.21 2.39
N PRO A 81 1.90 10.92 2.77
CA PRO A 81 1.72 9.85 1.82
C PRO A 81 0.45 10.04 0.98
N HIS A 82 0.50 9.65 -0.30
CA HIS A 82 -0.65 9.75 -1.19
C HIS A 82 -0.71 8.58 -2.18
N VAL A 83 -1.93 8.25 -2.59
CA VAL A 83 -2.19 7.23 -3.61
C VAL A 83 -1.71 7.74 -4.97
N VAL A 84 -0.89 6.92 -5.63
CA VAL A 84 -0.38 7.19 -6.98
C VAL A 84 -1.20 6.43 -8.03
N SER A 85 -1.58 5.19 -7.72
CA SER A 85 -2.31 4.33 -8.65
C SER A 85 -3.11 3.26 -7.91
N ILE A 86 -4.23 2.85 -8.49
CA ILE A 86 -4.99 1.69 -8.06
C ILE A 86 -5.35 0.88 -9.29
N HIS A 87 -5.02 -0.41 -9.30
CA HIS A 87 -5.41 -1.32 -10.37
C HIS A 87 -5.90 -2.65 -9.82
N ARG A 88 -6.92 -3.21 -10.47
CA ARG A 88 -7.45 -4.54 -10.19
C ARG A 88 -6.50 -5.61 -10.76
N ILE A 89 -6.41 -6.73 -10.05
CA ILE A 89 -5.68 -7.95 -10.47
C ILE A 89 -6.68 -8.95 -11.05
#